data_AF-A0A3A0BF64-F1
#
_entry.id   AF-A0A3A0BF64-F1
#
_cell.length_a   1.000
_cell.length_b   1.000
_cell.length_c   1.000
_cell.angle_alpha   90.00
_cell.angle_beta   90.00
_cell.angle_gamma   90.00
#
_symmetry.space_group_name_H-M   'P 1'
#
loop_
_entity.id
_entity.type
_entity.pdbx_description
1 polymer ?
#
loop_
_entity_poly.entity_id
_entity_poly.type
_entity_poly.pdbx_seq_one_letter_code
_entity_poly.pdbx_strand_id
1 'polypeptide(L)'
;MKIINASIPDSIPLAVKVLREGGLVVFPTETCYGIAADAKNPTAVTKLLTFKGDRHRQVSIAVNSLDMAKKYVDLNAVAQNLYQNFLPGPITVISQSLKKVDPRLESASGTLGVRFPNHSYALSLIAQFGGAITATSANTSGKKEPYSLKDWQKYTIKSKQDMVDLFLDAGILTERPTSTVVDTTLNSPEILRQGEFFLPNTPTTTKTSSNVEETLEIGKLLTKKYLNATLKYPLIFALQGDLGVGKTQLSKGIAQALGITDNVASPTYILLHEYPYHTPKYHGIFYHLDTWRLPDSTEIESTLHLSTLLKAGNIISMEWAAKANSQLTEYKNSCLIIYIEIKEKEESIREIIFTVSHPEWT
;
A
#
# COMPACT_ATOMS: atom_id res chain seq x y z
N MET A 1 2.17 -9.36 -31.81
CA MET A 1 2.19 -8.11 -31.03
C MET A 1 2.50 -6.90 -31.92
N LYS A 2 1.60 -5.93 -31.98
CA LYS A 2 1.84 -4.60 -32.55
C LYS A 2 2.33 -3.65 -31.45
N ILE A 3 3.33 -2.82 -31.73
CA ILE A 3 3.81 -1.79 -30.80
C ILE A 3 3.48 -0.42 -31.41
N ILE A 4 2.85 0.46 -30.62
CA ILE A 4 2.59 1.84 -31.03
C ILE A 4 2.92 2.79 -29.89
N ASN A 5 3.26 4.03 -30.22
CA ASN A 5 3.46 5.05 -29.21
C ASN A 5 2.11 5.45 -28.58
N ALA A 6 2.01 5.49 -27.25
CA ALA A 6 0.79 5.81 -26.54
C ALA A 6 0.32 7.27 -26.74
N SER A 7 1.20 8.17 -27.17
CA SER A 7 0.87 9.58 -27.42
C SER A 7 0.10 9.82 -28.73
N ILE A 8 0.04 8.85 -29.65
CA ILE A 8 -0.68 9.05 -30.91
C ILE A 8 -2.20 9.07 -30.65
N PRO A 9 -2.97 9.95 -31.33
CA PRO A 9 -4.42 10.07 -31.12
C PRO A 9 -5.19 8.75 -31.29
N ASP A 10 -4.81 7.94 -32.28
CA ASP A 10 -5.49 6.68 -32.61
C ASP A 10 -5.13 5.51 -31.69
N SER A 11 -4.28 5.73 -30.69
CA SER A 11 -3.83 4.65 -29.79
C SER A 11 -4.98 4.05 -28.97
N ILE A 12 -5.86 4.88 -28.42
CA ILE A 12 -7.00 4.44 -27.61
C ILE A 12 -8.05 3.73 -28.48
N PRO A 13 -8.52 4.30 -29.61
CA PRO A 13 -9.45 3.60 -30.51
C PRO A 13 -8.93 2.21 -30.95
N LEU A 14 -7.63 2.10 -31.24
CA LEU A 14 -7.02 0.82 -31.60
C LEU A 14 -7.03 -0.16 -30.42
N ALA A 15 -6.68 0.29 -29.22
CA ALA A 15 -6.72 -0.53 -28.01
C ALA A 15 -8.14 -1.03 -27.71
N VAL A 16 -9.15 -0.16 -27.83
CA VAL A 16 -10.56 -0.53 -27.68
C VAL A 16 -10.97 -1.60 -28.68
N LYS A 17 -10.56 -1.46 -29.95
CA LYS A 17 -10.83 -2.47 -30.98
C LYS A 17 -10.23 -3.83 -30.60
N VAL A 18 -8.95 -3.85 -30.21
CA VAL A 18 -8.24 -5.09 -29.80
C VAL A 18 -8.94 -5.75 -28.61
N LEU A 19 -9.34 -4.98 -27.59
CA LEU A 19 -10.05 -5.51 -26.43
C LEU A 19 -11.41 -6.12 -26.81
N ARG A 20 -12.17 -5.46 -27.69
CA ARG A 20 -13.47 -5.97 -28.19
C ARG A 20 -13.32 -7.24 -29.02
N GLU A 21 -12.20 -7.40 -29.72
CA GLU A 21 -11.85 -8.62 -30.45
C GLU A 21 -11.31 -9.73 -29.54
N GLY A 22 -11.25 -9.51 -28.22
CA GLY A 22 -10.79 -10.49 -27.22
C GLY A 22 -9.26 -10.56 -27.08
N GLY A 23 -8.55 -9.56 -27.57
CA GLY A 23 -7.10 -9.44 -27.46
C GLY A 23 -6.61 -8.89 -26.11
N LEU A 24 -5.29 -9.00 -25.89
CA LEU A 24 -4.57 -8.44 -24.76
C LEU A 24 -3.87 -7.15 -25.15
N VAL A 25 -4.05 -6.12 -24.33
CA VAL A 25 -3.42 -4.81 -24.49
C VAL A 25 -2.53 -4.51 -23.30
N VAL A 26 -1.26 -4.19 -23.55
CA VAL A 26 -0.35 -3.62 -22.54
C VAL A 26 -0.39 -2.10 -22.64
N PHE A 27 -0.59 -1.41 -21.52
CA PHE A 27 -0.82 0.04 -21.47
C PHE A 27 -0.17 0.70 -20.25
N PRO A 28 0.20 1.99 -20.32
CA PRO A 28 0.81 2.70 -19.20
C PRO A 28 -0.21 3.01 -18.10
N THR A 29 0.24 2.92 -16.85
CA THR A 29 -0.49 3.40 -15.66
C THR A 29 0.43 4.28 -14.82
N GLU A 30 -0.09 4.85 -13.73
CA GLU A 30 0.69 5.64 -12.79
C GLU A 30 1.70 4.82 -11.98
N THR A 31 1.59 3.49 -11.98
CA THR A 31 2.48 2.58 -11.23
C THR A 31 3.47 1.86 -12.14
N CYS A 32 2.99 1.00 -13.04
CA CYS A 32 3.80 0.27 -14.02
C CYS A 32 2.98 0.01 -15.30
N TYR A 33 3.56 -0.66 -16.29
CA TYR A 33 2.74 -1.14 -17.42
C TYR A 33 1.76 -2.22 -16.95
N GLY A 34 0.47 -1.97 -17.20
CA GLY A 34 -0.61 -2.91 -16.95
C GLY A 34 -0.96 -3.73 -18.19
N ILE A 35 -1.60 -4.88 -17.99
CA ILE A 35 -2.17 -5.69 -19.07
C ILE A 35 -3.68 -5.82 -18.89
N ALA A 36 -4.41 -5.51 -19.95
CA ALA A 36 -5.86 -5.49 -20.00
C ALA A 36 -6.41 -6.54 -20.99
N ALA A 37 -7.53 -7.12 -20.59
CA ALA A 37 -8.45 -7.92 -21.39
C ALA A 37 -9.87 -7.44 -21.07
N ASP A 38 -10.83 -7.71 -21.96
CA ASP A 38 -12.25 -7.56 -21.62
C ASP A 38 -12.62 -8.52 -20.47
N ALA A 39 -13.03 -7.96 -19.33
CA ALA A 39 -13.35 -8.73 -18.12
C ALA A 39 -14.58 -9.64 -18.28
N LYS A 40 -15.40 -9.44 -19.32
CA LYS A 40 -16.60 -10.24 -19.61
C LYS A 40 -16.37 -11.30 -20.69
N ASN A 41 -15.26 -11.24 -21.42
CA ASN A 41 -14.98 -12.15 -22.53
C ASN A 41 -14.20 -13.37 -22.02
N PRO A 42 -14.78 -14.58 -21.98
CA PRO A 42 -14.11 -15.74 -21.42
C PRO A 42 -12.85 -16.13 -22.19
N THR A 43 -12.80 -15.90 -23.50
CA THR A 43 -11.62 -16.17 -24.32
C THR A 43 -10.48 -15.22 -23.95
N ALA A 44 -10.78 -13.93 -23.81
CA ALA A 44 -9.79 -12.92 -23.42
C ALA A 44 -9.26 -13.16 -22.00
N VAL A 45 -10.15 -13.49 -21.06
CA VAL A 45 -9.78 -13.83 -19.67
C VAL A 45 -8.93 -15.11 -19.63
N THR A 46 -9.25 -16.13 -20.43
CA THR A 46 -8.39 -17.32 -20.56
C THR A 46 -6.99 -16.93 -21.01
N LYS A 47 -6.90 -16.11 -22.07
CA LYS A 47 -5.62 -15.65 -22.63
C LYS A 47 -4.80 -14.89 -21.59
N LEU A 48 -5.44 -14.01 -20.82
CA LEU A 48 -4.81 -13.25 -19.74
C LEU A 48 -4.29 -14.15 -18.61
N LEU A 49 -5.13 -15.06 -18.10
CA LEU A 49 -4.75 -15.96 -17.01
C LEU A 49 -3.64 -16.91 -17.45
N THR A 50 -3.71 -17.41 -18.68
CA THR A 50 -2.61 -18.16 -19.28
C THR A 50 -1.35 -17.30 -19.34
N PHE A 51 -1.43 -16.04 -19.77
CA PHE A 51 -0.27 -15.12 -19.78
C PHE A 51 0.35 -14.99 -18.37
N LYS A 52 -0.46 -14.73 -17.35
CA LYS A 52 -0.01 -14.52 -15.96
C LYS A 52 0.56 -15.78 -15.30
N GLY A 53 -0.02 -16.95 -15.56
CA GLY A 53 0.33 -18.21 -14.91
C GLY A 53 -0.34 -18.43 -13.55
N ASP A 54 -0.16 -19.61 -12.98
CA ASP A 54 -1.02 -20.11 -11.88
C ASP A 54 -0.86 -19.43 -10.52
N ARG A 55 0.29 -18.80 -10.22
CA ARG A 55 0.56 -18.27 -8.88
C ARG A 55 -0.05 -16.89 -8.60
N HIS A 56 -0.57 -16.19 -9.61
CA HIS A 56 -1.16 -14.83 -9.46
C HIS A 56 -2.52 -14.71 -10.17
N ARG A 57 -3.46 -15.61 -9.84
CA ARG A 57 -4.83 -15.58 -10.36
C ARG A 57 -5.68 -14.42 -9.81
N GLN A 58 -5.19 -13.70 -8.80
CA GLN A 58 -5.88 -12.53 -8.26
C GLN A 58 -5.73 -11.34 -9.22
N VAL A 59 -6.73 -11.20 -10.10
CA VAL A 59 -6.81 -10.14 -11.10
C VAL A 59 -7.98 -9.25 -10.74
N SER A 60 -7.69 -7.96 -10.47
CA SER A 60 -8.74 -6.95 -10.31
C SER A 60 -9.30 -6.52 -11.66
N ILE A 61 -10.45 -5.84 -11.67
CA ILE A 61 -10.91 -5.08 -12.82
C ILE A 61 -10.59 -3.59 -12.65
N ALA A 62 -10.50 -2.84 -13.75
CA ALA A 62 -10.44 -1.38 -13.74
C ALA A 62 -11.71 -0.74 -14.29
N VAL A 63 -12.12 0.34 -13.63
CA VAL A 63 -13.27 1.18 -13.97
C VAL A 63 -12.86 2.65 -14.03
N ASN A 64 -13.69 3.50 -14.62
CA ASN A 64 -13.41 4.93 -14.76
C ASN A 64 -14.26 5.84 -13.85
N SER A 65 -15.12 5.26 -13.03
CA SER A 65 -16.07 5.99 -12.19
C SER A 65 -16.67 5.08 -11.13
N LEU A 66 -17.15 5.69 -10.04
CA LEU A 66 -17.97 5.02 -9.02
C LEU A 66 -19.23 4.39 -9.64
N ASP A 67 -19.89 5.08 -10.56
CA ASP A 67 -21.11 4.55 -11.22
C ASP A 67 -20.82 3.33 -12.08
N MET A 68 -19.63 3.27 -12.70
CA MET A 68 -19.19 2.05 -13.38
C MET A 68 -18.88 0.94 -12.38
N ALA A 69 -18.23 1.22 -11.24
CA ALA A 69 -17.96 0.22 -10.20
C ALA A 69 -19.25 -0.46 -9.69
N LYS A 70 -20.30 0.33 -9.42
CA LYS A 70 -21.62 -0.16 -8.97
C LYS A 70 -22.30 -1.14 -9.93
N LYS A 71 -21.86 -1.21 -11.20
CA LYS A 71 -22.37 -2.21 -12.16
C LYS A 71 -21.76 -3.60 -11.95
N TYR A 72 -20.65 -3.69 -11.23
CA TYR A 72 -19.88 -4.93 -11.07
C TYR A 72 -19.80 -5.41 -9.62
N VAL A 73 -19.89 -4.51 -8.65
CA VAL A 73 -19.81 -4.83 -7.22
C VAL A 73 -20.90 -4.12 -6.42
N ASP A 74 -21.34 -4.77 -5.34
CA ASP A 74 -22.17 -4.15 -4.32
C ASP A 74 -21.29 -3.38 -3.32
N LEU A 75 -21.55 -2.09 -3.17
CA LEU A 75 -20.72 -1.19 -2.37
C LEU A 75 -21.44 -0.86 -1.05
N ASN A 76 -20.92 -1.37 0.05
CA ASN A 76 -21.34 -0.95 1.38
C ASN A 76 -20.88 0.48 1.69
N ALA A 77 -21.27 1.02 2.85
CA ALA A 77 -20.94 2.39 3.25
C ALA A 77 -19.43 2.66 3.28
N VAL A 78 -18.63 1.69 3.73
CA VAL A 78 -17.17 1.79 3.79
C VAL A 78 -16.59 1.90 2.38
N ALA A 79 -16.97 0.99 1.48
CA ALA A 79 -16.52 1.00 0.10
C ALA A 79 -16.91 2.31 -0.59
N GLN A 80 -18.17 2.75 -0.45
CA GLN A 80 -18.65 4.02 -1.02
C GLN A 80 -17.82 5.21 -0.55
N ASN A 81 -17.49 5.27 0.75
CA ASN A 81 -16.64 6.31 1.30
C ASN A 81 -15.23 6.29 0.66
N LEU A 82 -14.64 5.11 0.47
CA LEU A 82 -13.34 4.98 -0.19
C LEU A 82 -13.37 5.49 -1.64
N TYR A 83 -14.44 5.15 -2.38
CA TYR A 83 -14.61 5.62 -3.75
C TYR A 83 -14.80 7.13 -3.87
N GLN A 84 -15.52 7.75 -2.94
CA GLN A 84 -15.83 9.17 -2.99
C GLN A 84 -14.64 10.04 -2.60
N ASN A 85 -13.85 9.59 -1.62
CA ASN A 85 -12.82 10.43 -1.02
C ASN A 85 -11.41 10.15 -1.53
N PHE A 86 -11.14 8.93 -2.02
CA PHE A 86 -9.77 8.49 -2.34
C PHE A 86 -9.61 7.89 -3.74
N LEU A 87 -10.68 7.81 -4.51
CA LEU A 87 -10.63 7.37 -5.90
C LEU A 87 -11.11 8.49 -6.83
N PRO A 88 -10.48 8.67 -8.01
CA PRO A 88 -9.40 7.86 -8.59
C PRO A 88 -8.08 7.96 -7.82
N GLY A 89 -7.38 6.83 -7.65
CA GLY A 89 -6.19 6.76 -6.81
C GLY A 89 -5.55 5.37 -6.73
N PRO A 90 -4.42 5.22 -6.01
CA PRO A 90 -3.66 3.97 -5.94
C PRO A 90 -4.29 2.95 -4.97
N ILE A 91 -5.61 2.75 -5.04
CA ILE A 91 -6.37 1.83 -4.20
C ILE A 91 -7.11 0.82 -5.08
N THR A 92 -7.17 -0.42 -4.61
CA THR A 92 -8.03 -1.48 -5.13
C THR A 92 -8.99 -1.87 -4.01
N VAL A 93 -10.29 -1.69 -4.24
CA VAL A 93 -11.34 -1.97 -3.26
C VAL A 93 -11.94 -3.33 -3.59
N ILE A 94 -11.90 -4.27 -2.65
CA ILE A 94 -12.59 -5.56 -2.77
C ILE A 94 -13.96 -5.42 -2.13
N SER A 95 -14.98 -5.80 -2.89
CA SER A 95 -16.38 -5.77 -2.48
C SER A 95 -17.11 -7.02 -3.00
N GLN A 96 -18.37 -7.20 -2.58
CA GLN A 96 -19.18 -8.34 -3.05
C GLN A 96 -19.45 -8.23 -4.55
N SER A 97 -19.18 -9.30 -5.32
CA SER A 97 -19.39 -9.27 -6.77
C SER A 97 -20.87 -9.42 -7.13
N LEU A 98 -21.30 -8.66 -8.14
CA LEU A 98 -22.62 -8.79 -8.77
C LEU A 98 -22.65 -9.84 -9.90
N LYS A 99 -21.59 -10.64 -10.05
CA LYS A 99 -21.49 -11.73 -11.04
C LYS A 99 -21.67 -11.23 -12.49
N LYS A 100 -21.06 -10.07 -12.79
CA LYS A 100 -21.14 -9.40 -14.12
C LYS A 100 -19.85 -9.50 -14.94
N VAL A 101 -18.84 -10.21 -14.44
CA VAL A 101 -17.56 -10.49 -15.10
C VAL A 101 -17.37 -11.99 -15.25
N ASP A 102 -16.30 -12.42 -15.93
CA ASP A 102 -15.93 -13.84 -15.96
C ASP A 102 -15.69 -14.37 -14.53
N PRO A 103 -16.30 -15.50 -14.13
CA PRO A 103 -16.19 -16.04 -12.77
C PRO A 103 -14.75 -16.30 -12.30
N ARG A 104 -13.80 -16.49 -13.21
CA ARG A 104 -12.38 -16.73 -12.86
C ARG A 104 -11.67 -15.49 -12.36
N LEU A 105 -12.28 -14.30 -12.52
CA LEU A 105 -11.78 -13.05 -11.94
C LEU A 105 -12.30 -12.82 -10.52
N GLU A 106 -13.24 -13.64 -10.06
CA GLU A 106 -13.84 -13.54 -8.74
C GLU A 106 -13.13 -14.47 -7.76
N SER A 107 -13.16 -14.13 -6.48
CA SER A 107 -12.66 -15.00 -5.43
C SER A 107 -13.63 -16.18 -5.18
N ALA A 108 -13.14 -17.21 -4.50
CA ALA A 108 -13.98 -18.32 -4.06
C ALA A 108 -15.11 -17.89 -3.12
N SER A 109 -14.93 -16.80 -2.35
CA SER A 109 -15.96 -16.20 -1.49
C SER A 109 -16.90 -15.26 -2.26
N GLY A 110 -16.76 -15.15 -3.58
CA GLY A 110 -17.65 -14.38 -4.44
C GLY A 110 -17.36 -12.88 -4.46
N THR A 111 -16.17 -12.46 -4.03
CA THR A 111 -15.74 -11.06 -3.99
C THR A 111 -14.95 -10.68 -5.24
N LEU A 112 -14.88 -9.39 -5.55
CA LEU A 112 -14.17 -8.85 -6.71
C LEU A 112 -13.39 -7.60 -6.34
N GLY A 113 -12.12 -7.55 -6.73
CA GLY A 113 -11.28 -6.36 -6.59
C GLY A 113 -11.50 -5.39 -7.75
N VAL A 114 -11.72 -4.12 -7.43
CA VAL A 114 -11.96 -3.06 -8.42
C VAL A 114 -10.97 -1.91 -8.21
N ARG A 115 -10.31 -1.52 -9.29
CA ARG A 115 -9.35 -0.41 -9.38
C ARG A 115 -9.98 0.77 -10.12
N PHE A 116 -9.84 1.97 -9.58
CA PHE A 116 -10.20 3.21 -10.28
C PHE A 116 -8.94 4.09 -10.37
N PRO A 117 -8.11 3.90 -11.43
CA PRO A 117 -6.75 4.44 -11.47
C PRO A 117 -6.74 5.96 -11.67
N ASN A 118 -5.80 6.66 -11.03
CA ASN A 118 -5.54 8.09 -11.29
C ASN A 118 -4.54 8.26 -12.44
N HIS A 119 -4.89 7.77 -13.62
CA HIS A 119 -4.06 7.88 -14.82
C HIS A 119 -4.92 8.22 -16.04
N SER A 120 -4.71 9.40 -16.63
CA SER A 120 -5.56 9.97 -17.68
C SER A 120 -5.74 9.03 -18.88
N TYR A 121 -4.67 8.35 -19.30
CA TYR A 121 -4.73 7.39 -20.40
C TYR A 121 -5.59 6.18 -20.04
N ALA A 122 -5.41 5.63 -18.84
CA ALA A 122 -6.16 4.45 -18.38
C ALA A 122 -7.66 4.78 -18.27
N LEU A 123 -7.99 5.93 -17.68
CA LEU A 123 -9.36 6.42 -17.56
C LEU A 123 -10.02 6.60 -18.93
N SER A 124 -9.29 7.19 -19.89
CA SER A 124 -9.78 7.42 -21.25
C SER A 124 -10.00 6.10 -22.00
N LEU A 125 -9.08 5.13 -21.85
CA LEU A 125 -9.23 3.80 -22.44
C LEU A 125 -10.47 3.07 -21.89
N ILE A 126 -10.65 3.06 -20.57
CA ILE A 126 -11.81 2.41 -19.93
C ILE A 126 -13.11 3.11 -20.35
N ALA A 127 -13.10 4.44 -20.42
CA ALA A 127 -14.26 5.22 -20.86
C ALA A 127 -14.67 4.90 -22.29
N GLN A 128 -13.72 4.88 -23.23
CA GLN A 128 -14.03 4.58 -24.63
C GLN A 128 -14.36 3.10 -24.86
N PHE A 129 -13.77 2.19 -24.08
CA PHE A 129 -14.14 0.78 -24.12
C PHE A 129 -15.61 0.59 -23.70
N GLY A 130 -16.05 1.28 -22.65
CA GLY A 130 -17.44 1.31 -22.18
C GLY A 130 -17.78 0.22 -21.16
N GLY A 131 -16.78 -0.46 -20.60
CA GLY A 131 -16.95 -1.53 -19.62
C GLY A 131 -15.69 -1.75 -18.78
N ALA A 132 -15.76 -2.73 -17.87
CA ALA A 132 -14.61 -3.15 -17.08
C ALA A 132 -13.58 -3.91 -17.94
N ILE A 133 -12.33 -3.49 -17.84
CA ILE A 133 -11.17 -4.24 -18.33
C ILE A 133 -10.44 -4.85 -17.14
N THR A 134 -9.67 -5.90 -17.35
CA THR A 134 -8.81 -6.42 -16.28
C THR A 134 -7.69 -5.45 -15.92
N ALA A 135 -7.26 -5.47 -14.66
CA ALA A 135 -6.21 -4.63 -14.13
C ALA A 135 -5.22 -5.47 -13.34
N THR A 136 -4.04 -5.66 -13.93
CA THR A 136 -2.90 -6.33 -13.31
C THR A 136 -1.63 -5.88 -14.04
N SER A 137 -0.48 -5.96 -13.38
CA SER A 137 0.82 -5.65 -13.97
C SER A 137 1.12 -6.56 -15.17
N ALA A 138 1.79 -6.03 -16.19
CA ALA A 138 2.13 -6.77 -17.42
C ALA A 138 3.33 -7.72 -17.26
N ASN A 139 3.67 -8.13 -16.03
CA ASN A 139 4.67 -9.17 -15.75
C ASN A 139 4.03 -10.57 -15.72
N THR A 140 4.85 -11.56 -16.07
CA THR A 140 4.55 -12.96 -15.75
C THR A 140 4.82 -13.23 -14.27
N SER A 141 4.22 -14.30 -13.75
CA SER A 141 4.31 -14.67 -12.34
C SER A 141 5.75 -14.65 -11.78
N GLY A 142 5.96 -13.92 -10.69
CA GLY A 142 7.24 -13.84 -9.97
C GLY A 142 8.36 -13.07 -10.68
N LYS A 143 8.06 -12.30 -11.74
CA LYS A 143 9.03 -11.43 -12.43
C LYS A 143 8.84 -9.96 -12.04
N LYS A 144 9.89 -9.15 -12.25
CA LYS A 144 9.86 -7.69 -12.00
C LYS A 144 8.71 -7.02 -12.78
N GLU A 145 8.06 -6.05 -12.16
CA GLU A 145 7.12 -5.14 -12.81
C GLU A 145 7.79 -4.39 -13.99
N PRO A 146 7.10 -4.26 -15.13
CA PRO A 146 7.64 -3.58 -16.31
C PRO A 146 7.43 -2.07 -16.23
N TYR A 147 8.53 -1.31 -16.35
CA TYR A 147 8.52 0.16 -16.40
C TYR A 147 8.92 0.71 -17.77
N SER A 148 9.37 -0.13 -18.69
CA SER A 148 9.64 0.22 -20.09
C SER A 148 9.35 -0.96 -21.00
N LEU A 149 9.15 -0.70 -22.30
CA LEU A 149 9.04 -1.75 -23.32
C LEU A 149 10.26 -2.68 -23.30
N LYS A 150 11.47 -2.10 -23.13
CA LYS A 150 12.73 -2.85 -23.08
C LYS A 150 12.78 -3.79 -21.87
N ASP A 151 12.36 -3.32 -20.70
CA ASP A 151 12.29 -4.17 -19.50
C ASP A 151 11.27 -5.28 -19.68
N TRP A 152 10.09 -4.93 -20.20
CA TRP A 152 9.04 -5.90 -20.45
C TRP A 152 9.50 -7.02 -21.39
N GLN A 153 10.16 -6.67 -22.50
CA GLN A 153 10.72 -7.64 -23.44
C GLN A 153 11.85 -8.48 -22.82
N LYS A 154 12.67 -7.89 -21.96
CA LYS A 154 13.77 -8.59 -21.28
C LYS A 154 13.26 -9.65 -20.29
N TYR A 155 12.23 -9.35 -19.51
CA TYR A 155 11.76 -10.21 -18.42
C TYR A 155 10.56 -11.11 -18.79
N THR A 156 9.95 -10.90 -19.95
CA THR A 156 8.84 -11.71 -20.48
C THR A 156 9.35 -12.67 -21.55
N ILE A 157 9.14 -13.98 -21.39
CA ILE A 157 9.57 -14.96 -22.40
C ILE A 157 8.82 -14.76 -23.72
N LYS A 158 9.47 -15.12 -24.85
CA LYS A 158 8.95 -14.88 -26.19
C LYS A 158 7.53 -15.42 -26.41
N SER A 159 7.25 -16.65 -25.97
CA SER A 159 5.92 -17.26 -26.10
C SER A 159 4.81 -16.46 -25.39
N LYS A 160 5.12 -15.77 -24.28
CA LYS A 160 4.19 -14.90 -23.57
C LYS A 160 4.06 -13.53 -24.25
N GLN A 161 5.16 -12.99 -24.78
CA GLN A 161 5.11 -11.76 -25.56
C GLN A 161 4.21 -11.93 -26.79
N ASP A 162 4.27 -13.08 -27.45
CA ASP A 162 3.47 -13.37 -28.65
C ASP A 162 1.96 -13.49 -28.36
N MET A 163 1.57 -13.66 -27.09
CA MET A 163 0.17 -13.59 -26.67
C MET A 163 -0.36 -12.15 -26.61
N VAL A 164 0.51 -11.14 -26.51
CA VAL A 164 0.07 -9.73 -26.46
C VAL A 164 -0.22 -9.25 -27.88
N ASP A 165 -1.42 -8.69 -28.09
CA ASP A 165 -1.85 -8.23 -29.40
C ASP A 165 -1.37 -6.79 -29.65
N LEU A 166 -1.41 -5.95 -28.59
CA LEU A 166 -1.00 -4.54 -28.66
C LEU A 166 -0.18 -4.14 -27.43
N PHE A 167 0.93 -3.45 -27.66
CA PHE A 167 1.70 -2.74 -26.64
C PHE A 167 1.68 -1.24 -26.93
N LEU A 168 1.20 -0.46 -25.97
CA LEU A 168 1.14 1.00 -26.04
C LEU A 168 2.36 1.59 -25.31
N ASP A 169 3.39 1.95 -26.06
CA ASP A 169 4.66 2.43 -25.51
C ASP A 169 4.61 3.92 -25.14
N ALA A 170 4.75 4.21 -23.86
CA ALA A 170 4.85 5.55 -23.28
C ALA A 170 6.28 5.87 -22.79
N GLY A 171 7.28 5.08 -23.18
CA GLY A 171 8.66 5.22 -22.73
C GLY A 171 8.88 4.60 -21.35
N ILE A 172 9.77 5.24 -20.57
CA ILE A 172 10.15 4.81 -19.22
C ILE A 172 9.19 5.47 -18.22
N LEU A 173 8.45 4.64 -17.48
CA LEU A 173 7.56 5.06 -16.41
C LEU A 173 8.36 5.27 -15.11
N THR A 174 7.90 6.19 -14.27
CA THR A 174 8.43 6.36 -12.92
C THR A 174 8.10 5.14 -12.07
N GLU A 175 9.09 4.55 -11.40
CA GLU A 175 8.85 3.44 -10.49
C GLU A 175 8.05 3.91 -9.26
N ARG A 176 6.89 3.29 -9.01
CA ARG A 176 6.05 3.55 -7.82
C ARG A 176 5.58 2.25 -7.18
N PRO A 177 5.32 2.25 -5.85
CA PRO A 177 4.72 1.10 -5.19
C PRO A 177 3.39 0.68 -5.83
N THR A 178 3.05 -0.61 -5.71
CA THR A 178 1.75 -1.11 -6.18
C THR A 178 0.59 -0.54 -5.37
N SER A 179 -0.65 -0.65 -5.87
CA SER A 179 -1.82 -0.16 -5.15
C SER A 179 -2.08 -0.90 -3.84
N THR A 180 -2.59 -0.15 -2.86
CA THR A 180 -3.12 -0.71 -1.62
C THR A 180 -4.39 -1.48 -1.94
N VAL A 181 -4.50 -2.71 -1.44
CA VAL A 181 -5.67 -3.57 -1.61
C VAL A 181 -6.43 -3.58 -0.28
N VAL A 182 -7.67 -3.10 -0.32
CA VAL A 182 -8.54 -2.98 0.84
C VAL A 182 -9.76 -3.86 0.63
N ASP A 183 -9.96 -4.82 1.53
CA ASP A 183 -11.19 -5.59 1.63
C ASP A 183 -12.23 -4.81 2.45
N THR A 184 -13.39 -4.59 1.84
CA THR A 184 -14.52 -3.88 2.44
C THR A 184 -15.75 -4.78 2.60
N THR A 185 -15.62 -6.08 2.42
CA THR A 185 -16.74 -7.03 2.49
C THR A 185 -17.32 -7.15 3.90
N LEU A 186 -16.53 -6.81 4.92
CA LEU A 186 -16.95 -6.64 6.30
C LEU A 186 -17.11 -5.15 6.65
N ASN A 187 -17.78 -4.88 7.78
CA ASN A 187 -18.01 -3.50 8.25
C ASN A 187 -16.71 -2.79 8.68
N SER A 188 -15.65 -3.53 8.98
CA SER A 188 -14.31 -2.99 9.22
C SER A 188 -13.41 -3.29 8.01
N PRO A 189 -12.85 -2.28 7.32
CA PRO A 189 -12.00 -2.51 6.18
C PRO A 189 -10.68 -3.18 6.60
N GLU A 190 -10.25 -4.18 5.84
CA GLU A 190 -8.99 -4.91 6.06
C GLU A 190 -8.00 -4.59 4.94
N ILE A 191 -6.75 -4.27 5.27
CA ILE A 191 -5.70 -4.06 4.28
C ILE A 191 -5.05 -5.41 3.97
N LEU A 192 -5.38 -5.99 2.82
CA LEU A 192 -4.80 -7.27 2.38
C LEU A 192 -3.41 -7.10 1.76
N ARG A 193 -3.13 -5.90 1.22
CA ARG A 193 -1.81 -5.53 0.70
C ARG A 193 -1.59 -4.05 0.88
N GLN A 194 -0.53 -3.68 1.60
CA GLN A 194 -0.12 -2.29 1.73
C GLN A 194 0.57 -1.81 0.44
N GLY A 195 0.11 -0.69 -0.08
CA GLY A 195 0.67 0.01 -1.24
C GLY A 195 0.97 1.47 -0.92
N GLU A 196 0.91 2.35 -1.92
CA GLU A 196 1.15 3.80 -1.75
C GLU A 196 0.12 4.49 -0.82
N PHE A 197 -1.09 3.95 -0.70
CA PHE A 197 -2.18 4.56 0.08
C PHE A 197 -2.37 3.94 1.46
N PHE A 198 -2.58 4.78 2.48
CA PHE A 198 -2.95 4.34 3.84
C PHE A 198 -4.39 4.77 4.16
N LEU A 199 -5.21 3.86 4.69
CA LEU A 199 -6.61 4.15 5.01
C LEU A 199 -6.74 5.24 6.10
N PRO A 200 -7.63 6.23 5.94
CA PRO A 200 -7.70 7.43 6.80
C PRO A 200 -8.77 7.38 7.89
N ASN A 201 -9.20 6.20 8.35
CA ASN A 201 -10.03 6.13 9.56
C ASN A 201 -9.29 6.48 10.85
N THR A 202 -8.09 7.07 10.74
CA THR A 202 -7.66 8.07 11.70
C THR A 202 -7.34 9.39 10.99
N PRO A 203 -7.76 10.55 11.50
CA PRO A 203 -7.30 11.85 11.02
C PRO A 203 -5.78 11.87 10.84
N THR A 204 -5.35 11.91 9.58
CA THR A 204 -3.95 12.05 9.21
C THR A 204 -3.53 13.49 9.44
N THR A 205 -2.44 13.68 10.17
CA THR A 205 -1.85 15.00 10.39
C THR A 205 -0.49 15.04 9.71
N THR A 206 -0.23 16.10 8.95
CA THR A 206 1.05 16.34 8.30
C THR A 206 1.81 17.45 9.00
N LYS A 207 3.11 17.25 9.23
CA LYS A 207 4.06 18.27 9.67
C LYS A 207 5.28 18.28 8.76
N THR A 208 5.87 19.45 8.57
CA THR A 208 7.14 19.60 7.85
C THR A 208 8.26 19.82 8.83
N SER A 209 9.44 19.28 8.53
CA SER A 209 10.67 19.45 9.31
C SER A 209 11.81 19.80 8.36
N SER A 210 12.48 20.93 8.59
CA SER A 210 13.60 21.43 7.79
C SER A 210 14.98 21.10 8.37
N ASN A 211 15.02 20.63 9.62
CA ASN A 211 16.26 20.31 10.33
C ASN A 211 16.04 19.20 11.36
N VAL A 212 17.11 18.77 12.03
CA VAL A 212 17.08 17.70 13.04
C VAL A 212 16.30 18.11 14.28
N GLU A 213 16.41 19.36 14.73
CA GLU A 213 15.75 19.87 15.93
C GLU A 213 14.22 19.83 15.78
N GLU A 214 13.71 20.22 14.62
CA GLU A 214 12.27 20.13 14.31
C GLU A 214 11.77 18.69 14.32
N THR A 215 12.57 17.73 13.84
CA THR A 215 12.22 16.31 13.87
C THR A 215 12.15 15.79 15.31
N LEU A 216 13.10 16.21 16.16
CA LEU A 216 13.10 15.91 17.60
C LEU A 216 11.85 16.49 18.29
N GLU A 217 11.51 17.75 18.02
CA GLU A 217 10.34 18.41 18.58
C GLU A 217 9.02 17.75 18.17
N ILE A 218 8.91 17.26 16.94
CA ILE A 218 7.75 16.48 16.49
C ILE A 218 7.62 15.19 17.30
N GLY A 219 8.72 14.45 17.48
CA GLY A 219 8.75 13.27 18.35
C GLY A 219 8.29 13.59 19.77
N LYS A 220 8.84 14.65 20.38
CA LYS A 220 8.45 15.10 21.73
C LYS A 220 6.96 15.45 21.83
N LEU A 221 6.45 16.18 20.85
CA LEU A 221 5.06 16.63 20.80
C LEU A 221 4.10 15.45 20.74
N LEU A 222 4.37 14.48 19.86
CA LEU A 222 3.54 13.28 19.73
C LEU A 222 3.55 12.45 21.01
N THR A 223 4.72 12.23 21.62
CA THR A 223 4.81 11.55 22.91
C THR A 223 3.97 12.24 23.96
N LYS A 224 4.17 13.55 24.18
CA LYS A 224 3.40 14.31 25.19
C LYS A 224 1.90 14.25 24.94
N LYS A 225 1.47 14.30 23.67
CA LYS A 225 0.05 14.23 23.30
C LYS A 225 -0.60 12.90 23.70
N TYR A 226 0.10 11.78 23.53
CA TYR A 226 -0.47 10.44 23.73
C TYR A 226 -0.01 9.74 25.02
N LEU A 227 0.89 10.35 25.80
CA LEU A 227 1.44 9.76 27.01
C LEU A 227 0.37 9.38 28.05
N ASN A 228 -0.74 10.12 28.14
CA ASN A 228 -1.83 9.75 29.06
C ASN A 228 -2.46 8.39 28.72
N ALA A 229 -2.56 8.05 27.44
CA ALA A 229 -3.14 6.78 27.02
C ALA A 229 -2.26 5.59 27.42
N THR A 230 -0.97 5.82 27.69
CA THR A 230 -0.05 4.75 28.08
C THR A 230 -0.38 4.14 29.44
N LEU A 231 -1.12 4.87 30.28
CA LEU A 231 -1.62 4.36 31.56
C LEU A 231 -2.55 3.15 31.39
N LYS A 232 -3.21 3.03 30.23
CA LYS A 232 -4.16 1.96 29.93
C LYS A 232 -3.67 1.00 28.85
N TYR A 233 -2.95 1.50 27.84
CA TYR A 233 -2.51 0.72 26.70
C TYR A 233 -1.00 0.84 26.49
N PRO A 234 -0.29 -0.20 26.04
CA PRO A 234 1.03 0.01 25.43
C PRO A 234 0.92 0.95 24.22
N LEU A 235 1.95 1.74 23.96
CA LEU A 235 2.01 2.68 22.85
C LEU A 235 3.12 2.28 21.86
N ILE A 236 2.78 2.17 20.59
CA ILE A 236 3.72 1.86 19.51
C ILE A 236 3.81 3.03 18.54
N PHE A 237 5.00 3.54 18.32
CA PHE A 237 5.36 4.41 17.21
C PHE A 237 5.89 3.54 16.06
N ALA A 238 5.05 3.30 15.06
CA ALA A 238 5.37 2.51 13.87
C ALA A 238 5.98 3.42 12.80
N LEU A 239 7.31 3.49 12.75
CA LEU A 239 8.06 4.41 11.88
C LEU A 239 8.39 3.77 10.53
N GLN A 240 8.05 4.46 9.45
CA GLN A 240 8.35 4.09 8.07
C GLN A 240 9.00 5.26 7.32
N GLY A 241 9.96 4.95 6.45
CA GLY A 241 10.63 5.93 5.60
C GLY A 241 12.03 5.46 5.19
N ASP A 242 12.63 6.13 4.22
CA ASP A 242 13.92 5.73 3.64
C ASP A 242 15.09 5.85 4.62
N LEU A 243 16.23 5.26 4.25
CA LEU A 243 17.45 5.35 5.06
C LEU A 243 17.88 6.82 5.18
N GLY A 244 18.23 7.25 6.39
CA GLY A 244 18.67 8.64 6.64
C GLY A 244 17.54 9.68 6.73
N VAL A 245 16.29 9.31 6.42
CA VAL A 245 15.17 10.26 6.39
C VAL A 245 14.79 10.84 7.77
N GLY A 246 15.34 10.33 8.87
CA GLY A 246 15.19 10.92 10.21
C GLY A 246 14.43 10.08 11.23
N LYS A 247 14.12 8.81 10.95
CA LYS A 247 13.42 7.89 11.88
C LYS A 247 14.06 7.86 13.28
N THR A 248 15.36 7.62 13.35
CA THR A 248 16.12 7.60 14.62
C THR A 248 16.10 8.95 15.34
N GLN A 249 16.06 10.07 14.60
CA GLN A 249 15.92 11.40 15.23
C GLN A 249 14.53 11.57 15.84
N LEU A 250 13.49 11.06 15.21
CA LEU A 250 12.16 11.06 15.79
C LEU A 250 12.09 10.17 17.04
N SER A 251 12.72 8.98 17.04
CA SER A 251 12.89 8.12 18.23
C SER A 251 13.62 8.82 19.38
N LYS A 252 14.67 9.59 19.09
CA LYS A 252 15.37 10.41 20.09
C LYS A 252 14.44 11.47 20.70
N GLY A 253 13.61 12.11 19.87
CA GLY A 253 12.61 13.06 20.35
C GLY A 253 11.60 12.42 21.30
N ILE A 254 11.16 11.20 20.99
CA ILE A 254 10.27 10.40 21.85
C ILE A 254 10.94 10.16 23.21
N ALA A 255 12.18 9.66 23.21
CA ALA A 255 12.93 9.36 24.43
C ALA A 255 13.18 10.61 25.30
N GLN A 256 13.54 11.74 24.67
CA GLN A 256 13.73 13.01 25.38
C GLN A 256 12.46 13.49 26.09
N ALA A 257 11.28 13.28 25.49
CA ALA A 257 10.01 13.62 26.15
C ALA A 257 9.70 12.74 27.38
N LEU A 258 10.32 11.56 27.49
CA LEU A 258 10.22 10.66 28.64
C LEU A 258 11.27 10.95 29.72
N GLY A 259 12.16 11.92 29.48
CA GLY A 259 13.26 12.26 30.39
C GLY A 259 14.48 11.32 30.28
N ILE A 260 14.56 10.51 29.23
CA ILE A 260 15.71 9.63 29.00
C ILE A 260 16.90 10.47 28.53
N THR A 261 18.00 10.40 29.27
CA THR A 261 19.25 11.11 28.97
C THR A 261 20.29 10.27 28.25
N ASP A 262 20.05 8.95 28.14
CA ASP A 262 20.94 8.03 27.44
C ASP A 262 21.05 8.37 25.95
N ASN A 263 22.17 8.00 25.34
CA ASN A 263 22.32 8.12 23.89
C ASN A 263 21.47 7.04 23.19
N VAL A 264 20.31 7.46 22.69
CA VAL A 264 19.41 6.61 21.89
C VAL A 264 20.01 6.44 20.49
N ALA A 265 20.74 5.34 20.30
CA ALA A 265 21.37 4.98 19.03
C ALA A 265 20.40 4.15 18.17
N SER A 266 20.62 4.12 16.86
CA SER A 266 19.85 3.25 15.98
C SER A 266 20.12 1.77 16.34
N PRO A 267 19.09 0.97 16.66
CA PRO A 267 19.25 -0.43 17.04
C PRO A 267 19.53 -1.34 15.83
N THR A 268 19.90 -0.82 14.66
CA THR A 268 20.08 -1.57 13.41
C THR A 268 20.93 -2.85 13.52
N TYR A 269 21.88 -2.91 14.48
CA TYR A 269 22.70 -4.11 14.73
C TYR A 269 22.27 -4.93 15.94
N ILE A 270 21.66 -4.30 16.95
CA ILE A 270 21.29 -4.93 18.23
C ILE A 270 19.81 -5.36 18.22
N LEU A 271 19.05 -4.92 17.22
CA LEU A 271 17.62 -5.11 16.96
C LEU A 271 16.68 -4.50 17.99
N LEU A 272 17.08 -4.43 19.27
CA LEU A 272 16.29 -3.90 20.38
C LEU A 272 17.18 -3.22 21.43
N HIS A 273 16.85 -1.98 21.78
CA HIS A 273 17.37 -1.28 22.95
C HIS A 273 16.26 -1.00 23.94
N GLU A 274 16.59 -1.08 25.23
CA GLU A 274 15.67 -0.84 26.33
C GLU A 274 16.13 0.35 27.16
N TYR A 275 15.22 1.29 27.40
CA TYR A 275 15.48 2.50 28.18
C TYR A 275 14.37 2.65 29.23
N PRO A 276 14.59 2.20 30.49
CA PRO A 276 13.66 2.45 31.57
C PRO A 276 13.45 3.96 31.75
N TYR A 277 12.20 4.38 31.95
CA TYR A 277 11.90 5.77 32.21
C TYR A 277 10.96 5.91 33.41
N HIS A 278 11.17 6.99 34.18
CA HIS A 278 10.38 7.29 35.34
C HIS A 278 10.13 8.80 35.42
N THR A 279 8.87 9.18 35.37
CA THR A 279 8.39 10.55 35.59
C THR A 279 7.40 10.53 36.76
N PRO A 280 7.07 11.68 37.37
CA PRO A 280 6.13 11.71 38.49
C PRO A 280 4.75 11.08 38.20
N LYS A 281 4.33 11.02 36.93
CA LYS A 281 3.02 10.52 36.50
C LYS A 281 3.06 9.24 35.67
N TYR A 282 4.16 8.97 34.97
CA TYR A 282 4.28 7.86 34.02
C TYR A 282 5.58 7.11 34.24
N HIS A 283 5.54 5.79 34.11
CA HIS A 283 6.70 4.92 34.23
C HIS A 283 6.54 3.73 33.28
N GLY A 284 7.66 3.18 32.84
CA GLY A 284 7.69 2.02 31.96
C GLY A 284 9.05 1.85 31.30
N ILE A 285 9.07 1.11 30.21
CA ILE A 285 10.28 0.93 29.40
C ILE A 285 10.00 1.51 28.01
N PHE A 286 10.92 2.35 27.54
CA PHE A 286 10.98 2.77 26.15
C PHE A 286 11.85 1.78 25.38
N TYR A 287 11.25 1.06 24.45
CA TYR A 287 11.94 0.14 23.56
C TYR A 287 12.19 0.83 22.22
N HIS A 288 13.41 0.77 21.73
CA HIS A 288 13.73 1.20 20.37
C HIS A 288 14.19 -0.01 19.58
N LEU A 289 13.49 -0.35 18.51
CA LEU A 289 13.76 -1.55 17.72
C LEU A 289 13.78 -1.27 16.22
N ASP A 290 14.47 -2.13 15.49
CA ASP A 290 14.64 -2.06 14.03
C ASP A 290 14.31 -3.41 13.41
N THR A 291 13.26 -3.46 12.58
CA THR A 291 12.79 -4.69 11.93
C THR A 291 13.33 -4.88 10.51
N TRP A 292 14.22 -4.02 10.01
CA TRP A 292 14.76 -4.09 8.64
C TRP A 292 15.41 -5.44 8.32
N ARG A 293 16.17 -5.98 9.28
CA ARG A 293 16.94 -7.22 9.11
C ARG A 293 16.13 -8.49 9.29
N LEU A 294 14.88 -8.37 9.73
CA LEU A 294 14.01 -9.52 9.94
C LEU A 294 13.22 -9.77 8.64
N PRO A 295 13.40 -10.93 7.99
CA PRO A 295 12.89 -11.20 6.65
C PRO A 295 11.36 -11.32 6.61
N ASP A 296 10.75 -11.86 7.67
CA ASP A 296 9.30 -12.10 7.77
C ASP A 296 8.73 -11.95 9.18
N SER A 297 7.40 -11.96 9.28
CA SER A 297 6.66 -11.78 10.53
C SER A 297 6.90 -12.90 11.54
N THR A 298 7.06 -14.15 11.11
CA THR A 298 7.34 -15.26 12.01
C THR A 298 8.67 -15.09 12.74
N GLU A 299 9.70 -14.63 12.04
CA GLU A 299 11.00 -14.34 12.64
C GLU A 299 10.94 -13.17 13.63
N ILE A 300 10.13 -12.14 13.35
CA ILE A 300 9.95 -10.99 14.24
C ILE A 300 9.46 -11.42 15.63
N GLU A 301 8.40 -12.22 15.71
CA GLU A 301 7.88 -12.64 17.01
C GLU A 301 8.84 -13.61 17.72
N SER A 302 9.47 -14.51 16.97
CA SER A 302 10.42 -15.48 17.55
C SER A 302 11.72 -14.84 18.07
N THR A 303 12.14 -13.70 17.50
CA THR A 303 13.41 -13.03 17.85
C THR A 303 13.20 -11.89 18.83
N LEU A 304 12.18 -11.06 18.63
CA LEU A 304 11.93 -9.88 19.47
C LEU A 304 10.94 -10.15 20.61
N HIS A 305 10.19 -11.26 20.54
CA HIS A 305 9.13 -11.57 21.50
C HIS A 305 8.20 -10.38 21.75
N LEU A 306 7.76 -9.70 20.67
CA LEU A 306 7.08 -8.40 20.75
C LEU A 306 5.88 -8.45 21.68
N SER A 307 5.11 -9.54 21.67
CA SER A 307 3.95 -9.74 22.56
C SER A 307 4.28 -9.54 24.04
N THR A 308 5.50 -9.89 24.48
CA THR A 308 5.94 -9.76 25.88
C THR A 308 6.26 -8.32 26.29
N LEU A 309 6.52 -7.44 25.32
CA LEU A 309 6.84 -6.03 25.52
C LEU A 309 5.58 -5.16 25.67
N LEU A 310 4.43 -5.65 25.24
CA LEU A 310 3.15 -4.94 25.18
C LEU A 310 2.45 -4.85 26.54
N LYS A 311 2.98 -4.02 27.43
CA LYS A 311 2.41 -3.73 28.75
C LYS A 311 2.00 -2.26 28.84
N ALA A 312 0.94 -1.95 29.59
CA ALA A 312 0.61 -0.57 29.92
C ALA A 312 1.83 0.12 30.56
N GLY A 313 2.08 1.36 30.16
CA GLY A 313 3.29 2.12 30.48
C GLY A 313 4.45 1.91 29.50
N ASN A 314 4.52 0.80 28.77
CA ASN A 314 5.59 0.59 27.79
C ASN A 314 5.33 1.37 26.50
N ILE A 315 6.42 1.89 25.93
CA ILE A 315 6.42 2.65 24.69
C ILE A 315 7.42 2.01 23.75
N ILE A 316 7.04 1.73 22.51
CA ILE A 316 7.89 1.09 21.51
C ILE A 316 8.06 2.06 20.34
N SER A 317 9.30 2.37 19.96
CA SER A 317 9.62 2.97 18.67
C SER A 317 10.16 1.90 17.74
N MET A 318 9.40 1.58 16.70
CA MET A 318 9.69 0.51 15.75
C MET A 318 10.07 1.11 14.39
N GLU A 319 11.34 1.03 14.03
CA GLU A 319 11.81 1.41 12.69
C GLU A 319 11.54 0.31 11.67
N TRP A 320 11.17 0.71 10.46
CA TRP A 320 10.80 -0.18 9.35
C TRP A 320 9.55 -1.02 9.65
N ALA A 321 8.58 -0.39 10.32
CA ALA A 321 7.37 -1.02 10.83
C ALA A 321 6.56 -1.80 9.78
N ALA A 322 6.70 -1.48 8.49
CA ALA A 322 6.08 -2.25 7.41
C ALA A 322 6.44 -3.75 7.44
N LYS A 323 7.62 -4.12 7.97
CA LYS A 323 8.03 -5.52 8.16
C LYS A 323 7.21 -6.25 9.22
N ALA A 324 6.69 -5.53 10.21
CA ALA A 324 5.89 -6.06 11.32
C ALA A 324 4.38 -5.84 11.13
N ASN A 325 3.91 -5.62 9.90
CA ASN A 325 2.50 -5.30 9.64
C ASN A 325 1.51 -6.35 10.16
N SER A 326 1.87 -7.64 10.10
CA SER A 326 1.06 -8.73 10.65
C SER A 326 0.82 -8.54 12.15
N GLN A 327 1.89 -8.28 12.89
CA GLN A 327 1.86 -8.02 14.33
C GLN A 327 1.09 -6.74 14.66
N LEU A 328 1.37 -5.64 13.96
CA LEU A 328 0.67 -4.38 14.19
C LEU A 328 -0.84 -4.50 13.96
N THR A 329 -1.24 -5.34 13.00
CA THR A 329 -2.66 -5.64 12.74
C THR A 329 -3.28 -6.47 13.86
N GLU A 330 -2.56 -7.45 14.39
CA GLU A 330 -2.97 -8.25 15.55
C GLU A 330 -3.13 -7.37 16.81
N TYR A 331 -2.21 -6.42 17.00
CA TYR A 331 -2.12 -5.57 18.19
C TYR A 331 -3.04 -4.35 18.17
N LYS A 332 -3.71 -4.06 17.05
CA LYS A 332 -4.53 -2.84 16.89
C LYS A 332 -5.65 -2.67 17.93
N ASN A 333 -6.16 -3.79 18.47
CA ASN A 333 -7.25 -3.81 19.44
C ASN A 333 -6.75 -3.81 20.90
N SER A 334 -5.44 -3.91 21.13
CA SER A 334 -4.83 -3.97 22.47
C SER A 334 -3.78 -2.88 22.71
N CYS A 335 -3.33 -2.19 21.65
CA CYS A 335 -2.27 -1.19 21.70
C CYS A 335 -2.71 0.11 21.04
N LEU A 336 -2.28 1.23 21.59
CA LEU A 336 -2.31 2.50 20.87
C LEU A 336 -1.17 2.50 19.85
N ILE A 337 -1.48 2.65 18.56
CA ILE A 337 -0.47 2.63 17.50
C ILE A 337 -0.50 3.95 16.74
N ILE A 338 0.65 4.62 16.67
CA ILE A 338 0.88 5.81 15.87
C ILE A 338 1.73 5.40 14.68
N TYR A 339 1.10 5.31 13.51
CA TYR A 339 1.78 5.09 12.24
C TYR A 339 2.38 6.42 11.78
N ILE A 340 3.68 6.41 11.49
CA ILE A 340 4.42 7.61 11.07
C ILE A 340 5.19 7.29 9.79
N GLU A 341 4.88 8.02 8.74
CA GLU A 341 5.64 8.01 7.49
C GLU A 341 6.47 9.29 7.39
N ILE A 342 7.77 9.13 7.12
CA ILE A 342 8.70 10.24 6.94
C ILE A 342 9.22 10.20 5.51
N LYS A 343 8.97 11.25 4.74
CA LYS A 343 9.40 11.41 3.34
C LYS A 343 10.35 12.58 3.19
N GLU A 344 11.36 12.45 2.35
CA GLU A 344 12.15 13.59 1.91
C GLU A 344 11.43 14.27 0.74
N LYS A 345 11.16 15.57 0.86
CA LYS A 345 10.48 16.38 -0.17
C LYS A 345 11.47 17.13 -1.04
N GLU A 346 12.46 17.75 -0.39
CA GLU A 346 13.54 18.53 -0.97
C GLU A 346 14.78 18.31 -0.09
N GLU A 347 15.96 18.76 -0.55
CA GLU A 347 17.21 18.61 0.20
C GLU A 347 17.05 19.19 1.63
N SER A 348 17.16 18.34 2.65
CA SER A 348 16.94 18.67 4.07
C SER A 348 15.50 18.93 4.55
N ILE A 349 14.50 18.93 3.67
CA ILE A 349 13.08 19.09 4.06
C ILE A 349 12.37 17.74 4.08
N ARG A 350 11.82 17.40 5.24
CA ARG A 350 11.08 16.17 5.50
C ARG A 350 9.60 16.48 5.69
N GLU A 351 8.75 15.65 5.12
CA GLU A 351 7.32 15.60 5.42
C GLU A 351 7.06 14.41 6.35
N ILE A 352 6.50 14.69 7.52
CA ILE A 352 6.15 13.70 8.55
C ILE A 352 4.63 13.61 8.60
N ILE A 353 4.11 12.48 8.15
CA ILE A 353 2.69 12.17 8.05
C ILE A 353 2.38 11.15 9.12
N PHE A 354 1.37 11.39 9.97
CA PHE A 354 1.02 10.43 11.01
C PHE A 354 -0.48 10.21 11.20
N THR A 355 -0.80 8.99 11.62
CA THR A 355 -2.14 8.41 11.76
C THR A 355 -2.17 7.58 13.06
N VAL A 356 -3.28 7.57 13.80
CA VAL A 356 -3.36 6.96 15.15
C VAL A 356 -4.48 5.91 15.27
N SER A 357 -4.12 4.64 15.40
CA SER A 357 -5.07 3.57 15.75
C SER A 357 -5.21 3.48 17.26
N HIS A 358 -6.38 3.86 17.79
CA HIS A 358 -6.70 3.70 19.21
C HIS A 358 -7.54 2.44 19.43
N PRO A 359 -7.25 1.61 20.44
CA PRO A 359 -8.02 0.38 20.77
C PRO A 359 -9.52 0.57 21.04
N GLU A 360 -9.95 1.81 21.26
CA GLU A 360 -11.32 2.17 21.64
C GLU A 360 -12.05 2.90 20.50
N TRP A 361 -11.41 3.11 19.36
CA TRP A 361 -12.00 3.75 18.17
C TRP A 361 -12.44 2.73 17.12
N THR A 362 -12.40 1.44 17.46
CA THR A 362 -12.71 0.30 16.60
C THR A 362 -14.16 -0.16 16.69
#